data_AF-A0A5D0RYR5-F1
#
_entry.id   AF-A0A5D0RYR5-F1
#
_cell.length_a   1.000
_cell.length_b   1.000
_cell.length_c   1.000
_cell.angle_alpha   90.00
_cell.angle_beta   90.00
_cell.angle_gamma   90.00
#
_symmetry.space_group_name_H-M   'P 1'
#
loop_
_entity.id
_entity.type
_entity.pdbx_description
1 polymer ?
#
loop_
_entity_poly.entity_id
_entity_poly.type
_entity_poly.pdbx_seq_one_letter_code
_entity_poly.pdbx_strand_id
1 'polypeptide(L)'
;MNRSAPTVDGRDLERSITQLLVPRISDAMTGDEPFYPIHGPFERETMKAQPAQPPEYDIAFVLRADERIMWPIEAKVLETPKAVAAYIKDVRDEFLTCRYAPFSNSGAMIGYLLSGTEDAAFDKIAEKLSCVLEPLVEHPGRPNRRSQHIRAVPTGKSYPVEFGCYHIIFAYRDLKRIPVGMS
;
A
#
# COMPACT_ATOMS: atom_id res chain seq x y z
N MET A 1 -24.77 17.36 -4.26
CA MET A 1 -24.22 17.77 -2.95
C MET A 1 -22.73 18.04 -3.14
N ASN A 2 -22.27 19.28 -2.96
CA ASN A 2 -20.84 19.57 -2.89
C ASN A 2 -20.30 18.91 -1.62
N ARG A 3 -19.70 17.72 -1.75
CA ARG A 3 -18.91 17.14 -0.65
C ARG A 3 -17.69 18.05 -0.50
N SER A 4 -17.63 18.84 0.57
CA SER A 4 -16.39 19.49 0.98
C SER A 4 -15.27 18.45 1.02
N ALA A 5 -14.08 18.80 0.53
CA ALA A 5 -12.94 17.89 0.56
C ALA A 5 -12.78 17.32 1.99
N PRO A 6 -12.62 16.00 2.16
CA PRO A 6 -12.52 15.40 3.48
C PRO A 6 -11.30 15.97 4.22
N THR A 7 -11.49 16.27 5.51
CA THR A 7 -10.41 16.77 6.38
C THR A 7 -9.35 15.70 6.56
N VAL A 8 -8.11 16.01 6.17
CA VAL A 8 -6.94 15.14 6.39
C VAL A 8 -6.16 15.68 7.60
N ASP A 9 -5.94 14.85 8.63
CA ASP A 9 -5.12 15.25 9.77
C ASP A 9 -3.63 15.19 9.40
N GLY A 10 -2.98 16.35 9.34
CA GLY A 10 -1.55 16.46 9.02
C GLY A 10 -0.61 15.76 10.01
N ARG A 11 -1.08 15.42 11.22
CA ARG A 11 -0.31 14.67 12.22
C ARG A 11 -0.28 13.17 11.94
N ASP A 12 -1.30 12.67 11.24
CA ASP A 12 -1.42 11.27 10.85
C ASP A 12 -1.94 11.16 9.41
N LEU A 13 -1.08 11.60 8.48
CA LEU A 13 -1.38 11.68 7.06
C LEU A 13 -1.66 10.31 6.45
N GLU A 14 -0.85 9.30 6.81
CA GLU A 14 -0.97 7.96 6.26
C GLU A 14 -2.35 7.39 6.55
N ARG A 15 -2.74 7.38 7.84
CA ARG A 15 -4.04 6.91 8.26
C ARG A 15 -5.17 7.76 7.69
N SER A 16 -5.07 9.08 7.79
CA SER A 16 -6.15 9.98 7.35
C SER A 16 -6.45 9.85 5.86
N ILE A 17 -5.44 9.59 5.03
CA ILE A 17 -5.65 9.38 3.59
C ILE A 17 -6.16 7.96 3.33
N THR A 18 -5.52 6.93 3.90
CA THR A 18 -5.88 5.51 3.68
C THR A 18 -7.31 5.21 4.13
N GLN A 19 -7.76 5.77 5.27
CA GLN A 19 -9.13 5.62 5.77
C GLN A 19 -10.20 6.08 4.77
N LEU A 20 -9.88 7.07 3.93
CA LEU A 20 -10.80 7.58 2.92
C LEU A 20 -10.86 6.68 1.68
N LEU A 21 -9.87 5.79 1.47
CA LEU A 21 -9.81 4.94 0.29
C LEU A 21 -10.83 3.80 0.36
N VAL A 22 -10.98 3.10 1.48
CA VAL A 22 -11.90 1.95 1.56
C VAL A 22 -13.36 2.33 1.27
N PRO A 23 -13.93 3.42 1.82
CA PRO A 23 -15.26 3.88 1.42
C PRO A 23 -15.34 4.25 -0.06
N ARG A 24 -14.31 4.89 -0.62
CA ARG A 24 -14.29 5.26 -2.05
C ARG A 24 -14.16 4.06 -2.98
N ILE A 25 -13.40 3.04 -2.56
CA ILE A 25 -13.32 1.75 -3.25
C ILE A 25 -14.70 1.10 -3.21
N SER A 26 -15.34 1.06 -2.05
CA SER A 26 -16.68 0.49 -1.87
C SER A 26 -17.73 1.22 -2.72
N ASP A 27 -17.69 2.56 -2.78
CA ASP A 27 -18.56 3.38 -3.64
C ASP A 27 -18.36 3.09 -5.14
N ALA A 28 -17.18 2.60 -5.55
CA ALA A 28 -16.84 2.27 -6.93
C ALA A 28 -17.12 0.80 -7.30
N MET A 29 -17.44 -0.04 -6.32
CA MET A 29 -17.76 -1.45 -6.53
C MET A 29 -19.20 -1.63 -7.03
N THR A 30 -19.44 -2.66 -7.84
CA THR A 30 -20.78 -3.04 -8.33
C THR A 30 -21.56 -3.84 -7.30
N GLY A 31 -20.86 -4.48 -6.35
CA GLY A 31 -21.43 -5.40 -5.37
C GLY A 31 -21.35 -6.87 -5.80
N ASP A 32 -21.03 -7.13 -7.06
CA ASP A 32 -20.89 -8.48 -7.64
C ASP A 32 -19.44 -8.99 -7.62
N GLU A 33 -18.51 -8.19 -7.08
CA GLU A 33 -17.12 -8.59 -7.00
C GLU A 33 -16.95 -9.88 -6.17
N PRO A 34 -16.05 -10.78 -6.59
CA PRO A 34 -15.75 -12.00 -5.84
C PRO A 34 -14.97 -11.71 -4.56
N PHE A 35 -14.76 -10.43 -4.21
CA PHE A 35 -14.01 -9.98 -3.05
C PHE A 35 -14.73 -8.84 -2.33
N TYR A 36 -14.26 -8.50 -1.13
CA TYR A 36 -14.64 -7.29 -0.42
C TYR A 36 -13.40 -6.64 0.22
N PRO A 37 -13.33 -5.29 0.27
CA PRO A 37 -12.22 -4.60 0.90
C PRO A 37 -12.37 -4.59 2.42
N ILE A 38 -11.25 -4.73 3.13
CA ILE A 38 -11.11 -4.51 4.57
C ILE A 38 -9.96 -3.54 4.84
N HIS A 39 -9.99 -2.89 6.00
CA HIS A 39 -8.91 -2.10 6.58
C HIS A 39 -8.50 -2.75 7.90
N GLY A 40 -7.20 -2.80 8.23
CA GLY A 40 -6.74 -3.22 9.56
C GLY A 40 -7.24 -2.28 10.68
N PRO A 41 -7.38 -2.76 11.93
CA PRO A 41 -7.86 -1.94 13.05
C PRO A 41 -6.82 -0.91 13.55
N PHE A 42 -7.32 0.13 14.25
CA PHE A 42 -6.53 1.27 14.73
C PHE A 42 -5.76 0.99 16.03
N GLU A 43 -4.55 0.44 15.97
CA GLU A 43 -3.65 0.53 17.12
C GLU A 43 -3.02 1.93 17.19
N ARG A 44 -3.28 2.66 18.29
CA ARG A 44 -2.59 3.90 18.64
C ARG A 44 -1.08 3.63 18.65
N GLU A 45 -0.25 4.61 18.29
CA GLU A 45 1.23 4.60 18.34
C GLU A 45 1.86 4.19 19.71
N THR A 46 1.09 3.69 20.68
CA THR A 46 1.53 3.32 22.03
C THR A 46 1.05 1.96 22.54
N MET A 47 0.44 1.09 21.73
CA MET A 47 0.12 -0.28 22.19
C MET A 47 1.05 -1.31 21.56
N LYS A 48 1.63 -2.18 22.40
CA LYS A 48 2.40 -3.34 21.96
C LYS A 48 1.41 -4.35 21.40
N ALA A 49 1.54 -4.68 20.12
CA ALA A 49 0.80 -5.76 19.49
C ALA A 49 0.87 -7.05 20.33
N GLN A 50 -0.28 -7.69 20.56
CA GLN A 50 -0.32 -9.02 21.17
C GLN A 50 0.34 -10.07 20.24
N PRO A 51 0.94 -11.14 20.78
CA PRO A 51 1.91 -11.97 20.07
C PRO A 51 1.40 -12.81 18.89
N ALA A 52 0.10 -12.79 18.59
CA ALA A 52 -0.55 -13.74 17.68
C ALA A 52 -1.63 -13.11 16.78
N GLN A 53 -1.55 -11.82 16.49
CA GLN A 53 -2.45 -11.22 15.49
C GLN A 53 -1.93 -11.50 14.07
N PRO A 54 -2.83 -11.78 13.10
CA PRO A 54 -2.47 -11.82 11.69
C PRO A 54 -1.85 -10.48 11.27
N PRO A 55 -1.01 -10.46 10.22
CA PRO A 55 -0.42 -9.22 9.74
C PRO A 55 -1.51 -8.22 9.37
N GLU A 56 -1.41 -7.00 9.88
CA GLU A 56 -2.36 -5.92 9.61
C GLU A 56 -1.97 -5.22 8.32
N TYR A 57 -2.89 -5.25 7.35
CA TYR A 57 -2.72 -4.54 6.08
C TYR A 57 -3.37 -3.17 6.14
N ASP A 58 -2.76 -2.20 5.45
CA ASP A 58 -3.43 -0.91 5.25
C ASP A 58 -4.74 -1.09 4.49
N ILE A 59 -4.79 -1.89 3.44
CA ILE A 59 -6.04 -2.32 2.80
C ILE A 59 -5.86 -3.76 2.34
N ALA A 60 -6.88 -4.59 2.44
CA ALA A 60 -6.87 -5.90 1.79
C ALA A 60 -8.17 -6.19 1.08
N PHE A 61 -8.09 -6.81 -0.10
CA PHE A 61 -9.24 -7.35 -0.81
C PHE A 61 -9.33 -8.83 -0.48
N VAL A 62 -10.36 -9.20 0.28
CA VAL A 62 -10.59 -10.55 0.77
C VAL A 62 -11.45 -11.30 -0.22
N LEU A 63 -11.00 -12.46 -0.69
CA LEU A 63 -11.76 -13.30 -1.61
C LEU A 63 -12.94 -13.96 -0.87
N ARG A 64 -14.17 -13.78 -1.36
CA ARG A 64 -15.39 -14.35 -0.76
C ARG A 64 -15.40 -15.87 -0.74
N ALA A 65 -14.81 -16.50 -1.76
CA ALA A 65 -14.75 -17.96 -1.87
C ALA A 65 -13.79 -18.59 -0.85
N ASP A 66 -12.79 -17.83 -0.38
CA ASP A 66 -11.82 -18.25 0.63
C ASP A 66 -11.20 -17.02 1.30
N GLU A 67 -11.71 -16.64 2.46
CA GLU A 67 -11.30 -15.41 3.15
C GLU A 67 -9.85 -15.46 3.67
N ARG A 68 -9.18 -16.62 3.61
CA ARG A 68 -7.75 -16.73 3.87
C ARG A 68 -6.91 -16.11 2.75
N ILE A 69 -7.49 -15.97 1.56
CA ILE A 69 -6.84 -15.35 0.40
C ILE A 69 -7.15 -13.86 0.44
N MET A 70 -6.11 -13.08 0.74
CA MET A 70 -6.15 -11.64 0.82
C MET A 70 -5.16 -11.06 -0.18
N TRP A 71 -5.63 -10.12 -1.00
CA TRP A 71 -4.78 -9.32 -1.87
C TRP A 71 -4.54 -7.95 -1.20
N PRO A 72 -3.36 -7.73 -0.59
CA PRO A 72 -3.10 -6.56 0.23
C PRO A 72 -2.55 -5.37 -0.57
N ILE A 73 -2.81 -4.20 -0.02
CA ILE A 73 -2.18 -2.93 -0.36
C ILE A 73 -1.58 -2.37 0.94
N GLU A 74 -0.31 -1.99 0.87
CA GLU A 74 0.34 -1.15 1.87
C GLU A 74 0.46 0.28 1.37
N ALA A 75 0.41 1.25 2.25
CA ALA A 75 0.51 2.66 1.92
C ALA A 75 1.61 3.32 2.75
N LYS A 76 2.36 4.24 2.15
CA LYS A 76 3.35 5.05 2.87
C LYS A 76 3.32 6.50 2.42
N VAL A 77 3.45 7.41 3.37
CA VAL A 77 3.69 8.83 3.06
C VAL A 77 5.12 9.02 2.58
N LEU A 78 5.26 9.63 1.40
CA LEU A 78 6.55 10.00 0.79
C LEU A 78 6.68 11.52 0.84
N GLU A 79 7.45 12.05 1.80
CA GLU A 79 7.64 13.51 1.91
C GLU A 79 8.29 14.11 0.66
N THR A 80 9.22 13.37 0.06
CA THR A 80 9.92 13.71 -1.19
C THR A 80 10.12 12.45 -2.02
N PRO A 81 10.50 12.56 -3.31
CA PRO A 81 10.80 11.38 -4.14
C PRO A 81 11.93 10.50 -3.59
N LYS A 82 12.77 11.04 -2.68
CA LYS A 82 13.87 10.31 -2.04
C LYS A 82 13.46 9.60 -0.75
N ALA A 83 12.33 9.98 -0.15
CA ALA A 83 11.87 9.50 1.15
C ALA A 83 11.13 8.15 1.05
N VAL A 84 11.76 7.16 0.39
CA VAL A 84 11.14 5.85 0.07
C VAL A 84 11.55 4.74 1.04
N ALA A 85 12.30 5.02 2.10
CA ALA A 85 12.90 3.98 2.94
C ALA A 85 11.86 3.02 3.55
N ALA A 86 10.79 3.54 4.16
CA ALA A 86 9.71 2.74 4.73
C ALA A 86 8.96 1.94 3.65
N TYR A 87 8.67 2.56 2.51
CA TYR A 87 8.07 1.89 1.35
C TYR A 87 8.88 0.67 0.92
N ILE A 88 10.20 0.84 0.76
CA ILE A 88 11.12 -0.22 0.33
C ILE A 88 11.23 -1.32 1.38
N LYS A 89 11.21 -0.94 2.66
CA LYS A 89 11.23 -1.87 3.77
C LYS A 89 10.04 -2.82 3.69
N ASP A 90 8.82 -2.32 3.50
CA ASP A 90 7.62 -3.18 3.47
C ASP A 90 7.62 -4.13 2.27
N VAL A 91 8.07 -3.65 1.10
CA VAL A 91 8.27 -4.54 -0.06
C VAL A 91 9.19 -5.70 0.31
N ARG A 92 10.38 -5.41 0.86
CA ARG A 92 11.40 -6.43 1.14
C ARG A 92 11.03 -7.34 2.30
N ASP A 93 10.60 -6.76 3.40
CA ASP A 93 10.48 -7.46 4.67
C ASP A 93 9.12 -8.12 4.82
N GLU A 94 8.09 -7.62 4.14
CA GLU A 94 6.72 -8.12 4.27
C GLU A 94 6.30 -8.90 3.02
N PHE A 95 6.37 -8.29 1.82
CA PHE A 95 5.96 -8.98 0.59
C PHE A 95 6.96 -10.05 0.13
N LEU A 96 8.26 -9.77 0.14
CA LEU A 96 9.26 -10.71 -0.39
C LEU A 96 9.59 -11.86 0.57
N THR A 97 9.16 -11.79 1.83
CA THR A 97 9.30 -12.86 2.82
C THR A 97 8.03 -13.71 2.98
N CYS A 98 6.99 -13.43 2.18
CA CYS A 98 5.66 -14.03 2.30
C CYS A 98 4.95 -13.77 3.63
N ARG A 99 5.38 -12.79 4.43
CA ARG A 99 4.60 -12.36 5.60
C ARG A 99 3.28 -11.74 5.15
N TYR A 100 3.32 -10.96 4.07
CA TYR A 100 2.15 -10.39 3.42
C TYR A 100 1.84 -11.13 2.10
N ALA A 101 0.56 -11.24 1.77
CA ALA A 101 0.06 -11.97 0.58
C ALA A 101 0.60 -13.41 0.45
N PRO A 102 0.55 -14.27 1.48
CA PRO A 102 1.11 -15.63 1.41
C PRO A 102 0.41 -16.53 0.37
N PHE A 103 -0.88 -16.28 0.09
CA PHE A 103 -1.69 -17.05 -0.87
C PHE A 103 -1.95 -16.32 -2.19
N SER A 104 -1.32 -15.16 -2.38
CA SER A 104 -1.41 -14.39 -3.63
C SER A 104 -0.02 -14.18 -4.22
N ASN A 105 0.07 -14.25 -5.54
CA ASN A 105 1.30 -13.97 -6.29
C ASN A 105 1.45 -12.47 -6.59
N SER A 106 0.64 -11.60 -5.98
CA SER A 106 0.74 -10.16 -6.15
C SER A 106 0.16 -9.40 -4.96
N GLY A 107 0.49 -8.12 -4.90
CA GLY A 107 0.01 -7.13 -3.95
C GLY A 107 0.35 -5.73 -4.44
N ALA A 108 0.00 -4.69 -3.68
CA ALA A 108 0.30 -3.32 -4.06
C ALA A 108 0.96 -2.51 -2.95
N MET A 109 1.66 -1.46 -3.38
CA MET A 109 2.16 -0.39 -2.55
C MET A 109 1.62 0.94 -3.09
N ILE A 110 1.11 1.78 -2.20
CA ILE A 110 0.71 3.15 -2.46
C ILE A 110 1.72 4.11 -1.83
N GLY A 111 2.19 5.09 -2.59
CA GLY A 111 2.96 6.22 -2.08
C GLY A 111 2.13 7.50 -2.11
N TYR A 112 1.92 8.12 -0.95
CA TYR A 112 1.33 9.46 -0.87
C TYR A 112 2.45 10.52 -0.95
N LEU A 113 2.71 11.03 -2.16
CA LEU A 113 3.81 11.93 -2.45
C LEU A 113 3.43 13.39 -2.12
N LEU A 114 4.11 14.00 -1.15
CA LEU A 114 3.81 15.36 -0.71
C LEU A 114 4.55 16.43 -1.54
N SER A 115 5.69 16.10 -2.14
CA SER A 115 6.47 17.03 -2.95
C SER A 115 7.26 16.32 -4.05
N GLY A 116 7.63 17.07 -5.10
CA GLY A 116 8.34 16.53 -6.26
C GLY A 116 7.41 15.87 -7.29
N THR A 117 7.96 14.93 -8.05
CA THR A 117 7.27 14.25 -9.15
C THR A 117 7.19 12.75 -8.92
N GLU A 118 6.10 12.15 -9.38
CA GLU A 118 5.81 10.73 -9.33
C GLU A 118 6.88 9.90 -10.06
N ASP A 119 7.33 10.33 -11.24
CA ASP A 119 8.39 9.64 -11.99
C ASP A 119 9.71 9.58 -11.20
N ALA A 120 10.14 10.69 -10.61
CA ALA A 120 11.33 10.69 -9.74
C ALA A 120 11.17 9.77 -8.51
N ALA A 121 9.95 9.57 -8.00
CA ALA A 121 9.69 8.64 -6.91
C ALA A 121 9.79 7.20 -7.41
N PHE A 122 9.23 6.90 -8.59
CA PHE A 122 9.38 5.60 -9.25
C PHE A 122 10.84 5.27 -9.56
N ASP A 123 11.61 6.21 -10.12
CA ASP A 123 13.04 6.03 -10.39
C ASP A 123 13.79 5.65 -9.10
N LYS A 124 13.46 6.33 -8.00
CA LYS A 124 14.09 6.03 -6.72
C LYS A 124 13.67 4.69 -6.13
N ILE A 125 12.40 4.30 -6.30
CA ILE A 125 11.90 2.98 -5.90
C ILE A 125 12.60 1.89 -6.71
N ALA A 126 12.69 2.05 -8.03
CA ALA A 126 13.39 1.15 -8.96
C ALA A 126 14.86 0.97 -8.54
N GLU A 127 15.56 2.08 -8.33
CA GLU A 127 16.96 2.12 -7.88
C GLU A 127 17.12 1.37 -6.55
N LYS A 128 16.25 1.63 -5.57
CA LYS A 128 16.37 1.05 -4.23
C LYS A 128 15.97 -0.40 -4.16
N LEU A 129 15.04 -0.87 -4.99
CA LEU A 129 14.69 -2.29 -5.12
C LEU A 129 15.64 -3.06 -6.04
N SER A 130 16.49 -2.36 -6.81
CA SER A 130 17.33 -2.95 -7.87
C SER A 130 16.50 -3.73 -8.89
N CYS A 131 15.38 -3.16 -9.33
CA CYS A 131 14.45 -3.78 -10.28
C CYS A 131 13.94 -2.77 -11.31
N VAL A 132 13.31 -3.28 -12.37
CA VAL A 132 12.60 -2.44 -13.35
C VAL A 132 11.16 -2.24 -12.90
N LEU A 133 10.67 -1.01 -13.02
CA LEU A 133 9.26 -0.67 -12.82
C LEU A 133 8.60 -0.43 -14.18
N GLU A 134 7.80 -1.37 -14.64
CA GLU A 134 7.14 -1.33 -15.93
C GLU A 134 5.81 -0.55 -15.86
N PRO A 135 5.51 0.35 -16.81
CA PRO A 135 4.19 0.95 -16.93
C PRO A 135 3.09 -0.08 -17.16
N LEU A 136 1.91 0.14 -16.57
CA LEU A 136 0.73 -0.67 -16.85
C LEU A 136 0.05 -0.19 -18.13
N VAL A 137 -0.09 -1.09 -19.10
CA VAL A 137 -0.67 -0.79 -20.41
C VAL A 137 -2.17 -0.52 -20.31
N GLU A 138 -2.84 -1.12 -19.33
CA GLU A 138 -4.28 -1.01 -19.08
C GLU A 138 -4.68 0.38 -18.53
N HIS A 139 -3.71 1.13 -18.02
CA HIS A 139 -3.91 2.41 -17.35
C HIS A 139 -2.95 3.49 -17.84
N PRO A 140 -2.96 3.78 -19.16
CA PRO A 140 -2.00 4.71 -19.74
C PRO A 140 -2.17 6.10 -19.11
N GLY A 141 -1.05 6.75 -18.82
CA GLY A 141 -1.02 8.10 -18.25
C GLY A 141 -1.32 8.18 -16.75
N ARG A 142 -1.57 7.06 -16.06
CA ARG A 142 -1.65 7.06 -14.60
C ARG A 142 -0.26 6.85 -13.98
N PRO A 143 0.03 7.47 -12.82
CA PRO A 143 1.26 7.23 -12.07
C PRO A 143 1.18 5.86 -11.37
N ASN A 144 1.26 4.80 -12.17
CA ASN A 144 1.35 3.43 -11.71
C ASN A 144 2.40 2.65 -12.50
N ARG A 145 3.03 1.69 -11.82
CA ARG A 145 4.02 0.78 -12.39
C ARG A 145 3.85 -0.60 -11.76
N ARG A 146 4.46 -1.62 -12.36
CA ARG A 146 4.57 -2.96 -11.80
C ARG A 146 6.03 -3.40 -11.79
N SER A 147 6.41 -4.13 -10.75
CA SER A 147 7.66 -4.89 -10.71
C SER A 147 7.39 -6.36 -10.49
N GLN A 148 8.39 -7.18 -10.83
CA GLN A 148 8.37 -8.63 -10.63
C GLN A 148 9.55 -9.03 -9.74
N HIS A 149 9.30 -9.94 -8.82
CA HIS A 149 10.25 -10.37 -7.80
C HIS A 149 10.19 -11.89 -7.58
N ILE A 150 11.26 -12.41 -6.97
CA ILE A 150 11.31 -13.77 -6.43
C ILE A 150 11.29 -13.67 -4.91
N ARG A 151 10.33 -14.36 -4.28
CA ARG A 151 10.18 -14.38 -2.83
C ARG A 151 11.04 -15.44 -2.16
N ALA A 152 11.43 -15.16 -0.92
CA ALA A 152 11.99 -16.14 -0.01
C ALA A 152 10.85 -16.90 0.69
N VAL A 153 10.38 -17.98 0.08
CA VAL A 153 9.28 -18.79 0.64
C VAL A 153 9.78 -19.61 1.84
N PRO A 154 9.10 -19.57 3.01
CA PRO A 154 9.49 -20.37 4.16
C PRO A 154 9.41 -21.89 3.89
N THR A 155 10.34 -22.65 4.48
CA THR A 155 10.40 -24.12 4.32
C THR A 155 9.07 -24.79 4.67
N GLY A 156 8.62 -25.70 3.80
CA GLY A 156 7.37 -26.45 4.00
C GLY A 156 6.10 -25.66 3.66
N LYS A 157 6.21 -24.43 3.14
CA LYS A 157 5.08 -23.65 2.64
C LYS A 157 4.97 -23.76 1.12
N SER A 158 3.75 -23.87 0.63
CA SER A 158 3.42 -23.91 -0.81
C SER A 158 3.01 -22.53 -1.34
N TYR A 159 3.64 -21.47 -0.84
CA TYR A 159 3.32 -20.10 -1.25
C TYR A 159 3.86 -19.79 -2.65
N PRO A 160 3.24 -18.88 -3.41
CA PRO A 160 3.77 -18.47 -4.70
C PRO A 160 5.17 -17.85 -4.57
N VAL A 161 6.13 -18.37 -5.33
CA VAL A 161 7.52 -17.89 -5.38
C VAL A 161 7.65 -16.61 -6.20
N GLU A 162 6.99 -16.55 -7.35
CA GLU A 162 6.94 -15.36 -8.19
C GLU A 162 5.95 -14.34 -7.61
N PHE A 163 6.36 -13.07 -7.57
CA PHE A 163 5.54 -12.01 -7.01
C PHE A 163 5.55 -10.73 -7.83
N GLY A 164 4.35 -10.28 -8.22
CA GLY A 164 4.13 -8.97 -8.82
C GLY A 164 3.78 -7.92 -7.78
N CYS A 165 4.55 -6.83 -7.70
CA CYS A 165 4.20 -5.69 -6.87
C CYS A 165 3.69 -4.54 -7.75
N TYR A 166 2.46 -4.09 -7.51
CA TYR A 166 1.91 -2.90 -8.12
C TYR A 166 2.32 -1.67 -7.31
N HIS A 167 2.85 -0.65 -7.97
CA HIS A 167 3.29 0.60 -7.36
C HIS A 167 2.39 1.73 -7.86
N ILE A 168 1.73 2.42 -6.95
CA ILE A 168 0.81 3.53 -7.27
C ILE A 168 1.25 4.75 -6.48
N ILE A 169 1.44 5.89 -7.15
CA ILE A 169 1.81 7.14 -6.46
C ILE A 169 0.67 8.14 -6.59
N PHE A 170 0.16 8.62 -5.47
CA PHE A 170 -0.79 9.72 -5.42
C PHE A 170 -0.10 10.99 -4.96
N ALA A 171 -0.10 12.04 -5.78
CA ALA A 171 0.44 13.33 -5.41
C ALA A 171 -0.56 14.13 -4.56
N TYR A 172 -0.13 14.52 -3.36
CA TYR A 172 -0.86 15.38 -2.42
C TYR A 172 -0.04 16.63 -2.10
N ARG A 173 0.16 17.47 -3.13
CA ARG A 173 1.10 18.61 -3.09
C ARG A 173 0.73 19.71 -2.10
N ASP A 174 -0.54 19.76 -1.70
CA ASP A 174 -1.06 20.73 -0.74
C ASP A 174 -1.01 20.23 0.71
N LEU A 175 -0.65 18.97 0.93
CA LEU A 175 -0.55 18.39 2.26
C LEU A 175 0.88 18.48 2.79
N LYS A 176 1.00 18.80 4.08
CA LYS A 176 2.27 18.82 4.81
C LYS A 176 2.12 18.01 6.07
N ARG A 177 3.18 17.26 6.42
CA ARG A 177 3.25 16.60 7.72
C ARG A 177 3.37 17.68 8.81
N ILE A 178 2.52 17.57 9.83
CA ILE A 178 2.57 18.42 11.02
C ILE A 178 3.31 17.62 12.11
N PRO A 179 4.45 18.11 12.63
CA PRO A 179 5.16 17.43 13.71
C PRO A 179 4.27 17.27 14.95
N VAL A 180 4.36 16.12 15.62
CA VAL A 180 3.67 15.88 16.89
C VAL A 180 4.29 16.82 17.94
N GLY A 181 3.50 17.78 18.44
CA GLY A 181 3.92 18.70 19.53
C GLY A 181 3.80 20.20 19.26
N MET A 182 3.35 20.63 18.08
CA MET A 182 3.01 22.03 17.82
C MET A 182 1.49 22.19 17.70
N SER A 183 0.89 22.77 18.74
CA SER A 183 -0.47 23.33 18.75
C SER A 183 -0.42 24.83 18.56
#